data_AF-A0A7S0BFQ3-F1
#
_entry.id   AF-A0A7S0BFQ3-F1
#
_cell.length_a   1.000
_cell.length_b   1.000
_cell.length_c   1.000
_cell.angle_alpha   90.00
_cell.angle_beta   90.00
_cell.angle_gamma   90.00
#
_symmetry.space_group_name_H-M   'P 1'
#
loop_
_entity.id
_entity.type
_entity.pdbx_description
1 polymer ?
#
loop_
_entity_poly.entity_id
_entity_poly.type
_entity_poly.pdbx_seq_one_letter_code
_entity_poly.pdbx_strand_id
1 'polypeptide(L)'
;MKNGKGKGKGGSRPGSDVVYPDFLSAIKGKGIEIVDKLSRADVYNIFAEPVDPNEVVGYLTIIKSPMDLGTVRQKLETGKYSSLDNLEADIDLIWSNCCTFNPPATVF
;
A
#
# COMPACT_ATOMS: atom_id res chain seq x y z
N MET A 1 -2.94 -33.55 44.35
CA MET A 1 -1.82 -32.66 43.95
C MET A 1 -2.20 -31.90 42.68
N LYS A 2 -1.85 -30.61 42.64
CA LYS A 2 -2.17 -29.65 41.56
C LYS A 2 -1.44 -30.01 40.26
N ASN A 3 -1.98 -29.61 39.11
CA ASN A 3 -1.34 -28.59 38.26
C ASN A 3 -2.17 -28.28 37.01
N GLY A 4 -2.68 -27.04 36.97
CA GLY A 4 -3.08 -26.39 35.71
C GLY A 4 -1.86 -25.84 34.98
N LYS A 5 -1.94 -25.78 33.65
CA LYS A 5 -1.08 -24.92 32.82
C LYS A 5 -1.94 -23.88 32.12
N GLY A 6 -1.49 -22.64 32.28
CA GLY A 6 -2.22 -21.42 31.99
C GLY A 6 -2.34 -21.10 30.50
N LYS A 7 -3.39 -20.33 30.21
CA LYS A 7 -3.62 -19.62 28.96
C LYS A 7 -2.48 -18.62 28.71
N GLY A 8 -1.93 -18.64 27.50
CA GLY A 8 -1.01 -17.60 27.01
C GLY A 8 -1.70 -16.25 27.04
N LYS A 9 -1.06 -15.26 27.66
CA LYS A 9 -1.52 -13.88 27.67
C LYS A 9 -1.19 -13.27 26.30
N GLY A 10 -2.24 -12.88 25.56
CA GLY A 10 -2.12 -11.94 24.45
C GLY A 10 -1.59 -10.61 24.99
N GLY A 11 -0.43 -10.18 24.50
CA GLY A 11 0.07 -8.84 24.76
C GLY A 11 -0.72 -7.85 23.94
N SER A 12 -1.59 -7.06 24.58
CA SER A 12 -2.17 -5.87 23.96
C SER A 12 -1.05 -4.91 23.60
N ARG A 13 -1.00 -4.47 22.33
CA ARG A 13 -0.05 -3.43 21.88
C ARG A 13 -0.28 -2.15 22.71
N PRO A 14 0.79 -1.40 23.04
CA PRO A 14 0.64 -0.12 23.74
C PRO A 14 -0.20 0.85 22.89
N GLY A 15 -0.89 1.77 23.58
CA GLY A 15 -1.94 2.62 23.02
C GLY A 15 -1.59 3.36 21.73
N SER A 16 -2.65 3.67 20.98
CA SER A 16 -2.72 4.30 19.65
C SER A 16 -1.95 5.62 19.47
N ASP A 17 -1.34 6.15 20.53
CA ASP A 17 -0.87 7.54 20.57
C ASP A 17 0.67 7.64 20.71
N VAL A 18 1.39 6.52 20.79
CA VAL A 18 2.86 6.53 20.78
C VAL A 18 3.36 6.47 19.34
N VAL A 19 3.61 7.65 18.78
CA VAL A 19 4.33 7.81 17.52
C VAL A 19 5.81 7.49 17.78
N TYR A 20 6.32 6.39 17.22
CA TYR A 20 7.75 6.07 17.22
C TYR A 20 8.43 6.76 16.04
N PRO A 21 9.12 7.90 16.22
CA PRO A 21 9.61 8.73 15.12
C PRO A 21 10.59 7.96 14.23
N ASP A 22 11.44 7.13 14.84
CA ASP A 22 12.43 6.30 14.15
C ASP A 22 11.76 5.25 13.25
N PHE A 23 10.64 4.68 13.71
CA PHE A 23 9.91 3.65 12.96
C PHE A 23 9.18 4.24 11.75
N LEU A 24 8.51 5.39 11.92
CA LEU A 24 7.87 6.08 10.79
C LEU A 24 8.89 6.60 9.78
N SER A 25 10.03 7.10 10.28
CA SER A 25 11.16 7.50 9.42
C SER A 25 11.71 6.30 8.64
N ALA A 26 11.81 5.12 9.28
CA ALA A 26 12.24 3.90 8.62
C ALA A 26 11.22 3.41 7.57
N ILE A 27 9.92 3.43 7.86
CA ILE A 27 8.86 3.11 6.89
C ILE A 27 8.96 4.07 5.69
N LYS A 28 9.08 5.37 5.93
CA LYS A 28 9.24 6.36 4.87
C LYS A 28 10.47 6.05 4.02
N GLY A 29 11.65 5.91 4.65
CA GLY A 29 12.90 5.67 3.95
C GLY A 29 12.89 4.39 3.11
N LYS A 30 12.44 3.27 3.69
CA LYS A 30 12.37 1.99 2.98
C LYS A 30 11.24 1.92 1.96
N GLY A 31 10.10 2.54 2.25
CA GLY A 31 8.99 2.64 1.32
C GLY A 31 9.38 3.42 0.06
N ILE A 32 10.09 4.54 0.19
CA ILE A 32 10.58 5.31 -0.96
C ILE A 32 11.56 4.47 -1.80
N GLU A 33 12.47 3.72 -1.16
CA GLU A 33 13.39 2.82 -1.88
C GLU A 33 12.65 1.74 -2.69
N ILE A 34 11.55 1.21 -2.15
CA ILE A 34 10.69 0.21 -2.82
C ILE A 34 9.97 0.86 -4.00
N VAL A 35 9.29 2.01 -3.78
CA VAL A 35 8.56 2.72 -4.84
C VAL A 35 9.52 3.10 -5.98
N ASP A 36 10.73 3.57 -5.68
CA ASP A 36 11.72 3.89 -6.71
C ASP A 36 12.13 2.69 -7.56
N LYS A 37 12.19 1.49 -6.96
CA LYS A 37 12.48 0.25 -7.72
C LYS A 37 11.30 -0.14 -8.59
N LEU A 38 10.07 -0.02 -8.09
CA LEU A 38 8.85 -0.28 -8.85
C LEU A 38 8.69 0.70 -10.02
N SER A 39 8.89 2.00 -9.79
CA SER A 39 8.83 3.02 -10.84
C SER A 39 9.90 2.81 -11.91
N ARG A 40 11.11 2.35 -11.55
CA ARG A 40 12.13 1.99 -12.56
C ARG A 40 11.76 0.74 -13.37
N ALA A 41 11.00 -0.19 -12.78
CA ALA A 41 10.52 -1.38 -13.47
C ALA A 41 9.31 -1.08 -14.38
N ASP A 42 8.54 -0.05 -14.07
CA ASP A 42 7.45 0.48 -14.88
C ASP A 42 7.98 1.36 -16.03
N VAL A 43 8.67 0.73 -16.99
CA VAL A 43 9.38 1.41 -18.10
C VAL A 43 8.46 2.32 -18.93
N TYR A 44 7.16 2.02 -18.98
CA TYR A 44 6.17 2.77 -19.76
C TYR A 44 5.36 3.76 -18.92
N ASN A 45 5.65 3.89 -17.62
CA ASN A 45 4.92 4.75 -16.68
C ASN A 45 3.41 4.45 -16.63
N ILE A 46 3.03 3.17 -16.77
CA ILE A 46 1.63 2.74 -16.75
C ILE A 46 0.99 2.97 -15.37
N PHE A 47 1.78 2.88 -14.31
CA PHE A 47 1.36 2.97 -12.91
C PHE A 47 1.90 4.22 -12.21
N ALA A 48 2.49 5.16 -12.96
CA ALA A 48 3.16 6.33 -12.40
C ALA A 48 2.20 7.36 -11.82
N GLU A 49 1.03 7.53 -12.44
CA GLU A 49 0.03 8.55 -12.10
C GLU A 49 -1.37 7.94 -12.00
N PRO A 50 -2.33 8.62 -11.34
CA PRO A 50 -3.71 8.16 -11.29
C PRO A 50 -4.31 8.01 -12.70
N VAL A 51 -5.10 6.96 -12.90
CA VAL A 51 -5.89 6.80 -14.13
C VAL A 51 -6.91 7.95 -14.25
N ASP A 52 -6.90 8.67 -15.37
CA ASP A 52 -7.90 9.70 -15.65
C ASP A 52 -9.25 9.06 -16.03
N PRO A 53 -10.30 9.24 -15.20
CA PRO A 53 -11.61 8.66 -15.47
C PRO A 53 -12.33 9.25 -16.70
N ASN A 54 -11.87 10.40 -17.21
CA ASN A 54 -12.39 11.00 -18.43
C ASN A 54 -11.78 10.34 -19.68
N GLU A 55 -10.56 9.84 -19.58
CA GLU A 55 -9.88 9.10 -20.67
C GLU A 55 -10.24 7.61 -20.64
N VAL A 56 -10.39 7.04 -19.44
CA VAL A 56 -10.73 5.62 -19.24
C VAL A 56 -12.18 5.46 -18.80
N VAL A 57 -13.05 5.36 -19.80
CA VAL A 57 -14.50 5.22 -19.60
C VAL A 57 -14.82 4.01 -18.72
N GLY A 58 -15.60 4.24 -17.67
CA GLY A 58 -16.06 3.19 -16.75
C GLY A 58 -15.07 2.80 -15.66
N TYR A 59 -13.88 3.40 -15.60
CA TYR A 59 -12.85 3.05 -14.61
C TYR A 59 -13.38 3.14 -13.17
N LEU A 60 -13.95 4.28 -12.76
CA LEU A 60 -14.50 4.47 -11.41
C LEU A 60 -15.82 3.70 -11.16
N THR A 61 -16.45 3.20 -12.23
CA THR A 61 -17.61 2.31 -12.10
C THR A 61 -17.18 0.92 -11.64
N ILE A 62 -16.00 0.47 -12.05
CA ILE A 62 -15.44 -0.85 -11.69
C ILE A 62 -14.53 -0.72 -10.46
N ILE A 63 -13.54 0.16 -10.54
CA ILE A 63 -12.52 0.37 -9.52
C ILE A 63 -12.99 1.36 -8.46
N LYS A 64 -13.06 0.89 -7.21
CA LYS A 64 -13.60 1.67 -6.08
C LYS A 64 -12.55 2.45 -5.30
N SER A 65 -11.31 2.02 -5.38
CA SER A 65 -10.20 2.69 -4.71
C SER A 65 -9.02 2.72 -5.67
N PRO A 66 -8.95 3.70 -6.57
CA PRO A 66 -7.80 3.91 -7.44
C PRO A 66 -6.51 4.09 -6.62
N MET A 67 -5.39 3.57 -7.14
CA MET A 67 -4.07 3.75 -6.57
C MET A 67 -3.02 3.68 -7.68
N ASP A 68 -1.91 4.37 -7.47
CA ASP A 68 -0.78 4.50 -8.39
C ASP A 68 0.50 4.79 -7.58
N LEU A 69 1.67 4.61 -8.20
CA LEU A 69 2.98 4.77 -7.54
C LEU A 69 3.25 6.22 -7.12
N GLY A 70 2.75 7.21 -7.87
CA GLY A 70 2.85 8.63 -7.53
C GLY A 70 2.10 8.97 -6.25
N THR A 71 0.87 8.48 -6.12
CA THR A 71 0.05 8.61 -4.91
C THR A 71 0.69 7.91 -3.71
N VAL A 72 1.21 6.68 -3.88
CA VAL A 72 1.93 5.97 -2.80
C VAL A 72 3.16 6.77 -2.35
N ARG A 73 3.94 7.31 -3.29
CA ARG A 73 5.10 8.17 -2.98
C ARG A 73 4.68 9.40 -2.19
N GLN A 74 3.64 10.10 -2.63
CA GLN A 74 3.13 11.28 -1.93
C GLN A 74 2.67 10.93 -0.49
N LYS A 75 2.00 9.79 -0.30
CA LYS A 75 1.58 9.29 1.01
C LYS A 75 2.78 8.98 1.92
N LEU A 76 3.85 8.40 1.39
CA LEU A 76 5.11 8.20 2.13
C LEU A 76 5.75 9.53 2.53
N GLU A 77 5.85 10.47 1.59
CA GLU A 77 6.49 11.77 1.82
C GLU A 77 5.77 12.60 2.88
N THR A 78 4.43 12.54 2.86
CA THR A 78 3.53 13.24 3.79
C THR A 78 3.20 12.45 5.06
N GLY A 79 3.85 11.29 5.27
CA GLY A 79 3.74 10.50 6.50
C GLY A 79 2.36 9.88 6.75
N LYS A 80 1.64 9.49 5.70
CA LYS A 80 0.28 8.92 5.78
C LYS A 80 0.23 7.44 6.14
N TYR A 81 1.37 6.75 6.10
CA TYR A 81 1.47 5.35 6.50
C TYR A 81 1.94 5.24 7.96
N SER A 82 1.08 4.75 8.83
CA SER A 82 1.41 4.47 10.23
C SER A 82 1.96 3.05 10.47
N SER A 83 1.88 2.20 9.45
CA SER A 83 2.37 0.81 9.48
C SER A 83 2.81 0.33 8.10
N LEU A 84 3.60 -0.75 8.06
CA LEU A 84 3.97 -1.43 6.81
C LEU A 84 2.76 -2.03 6.11
N ASP A 85 1.83 -2.60 6.87
CA ASP A 85 0.58 -3.19 6.35
C ASP A 85 -0.23 -2.17 5.53
N ASN A 86 -0.22 -0.88 5.92
CA ASN A 86 -0.91 0.16 5.16
C ASN A 86 -0.20 0.50 3.84
N LEU A 87 1.14 0.45 3.80
CA LEU A 87 1.91 0.65 2.58
C LEU A 87 1.71 -0.54 1.63
N GLU A 88 1.82 -1.76 2.14
CA GLU A 88 1.60 -3.00 1.39
C GLU A 88 0.21 -3.04 0.76
N ALA A 89 -0.83 -2.70 1.53
CA ALA A 89 -2.20 -2.68 1.03
C ALA A 89 -2.39 -1.76 -0.18
N ASP A 90 -1.76 -0.59 -0.20
CA ASP A 90 -1.84 0.31 -1.36
C ASP A 90 -1.02 -0.19 -2.55
N ILE A 91 0.15 -0.80 -2.32
CA ILE A 91 0.95 -1.39 -3.40
C ILE A 91 0.17 -2.54 -4.06
N ASP A 92 -0.45 -3.41 -3.26
CA ASP A 92 -1.31 -4.50 -3.76
C ASP A 92 -2.54 -3.96 -4.48
N LEU A 93 -3.05 -2.80 -4.06
CA LEU A 93 -4.19 -2.15 -4.70
C LEU A 93 -3.88 -1.72 -6.14
N ILE A 94 -2.65 -1.29 -6.44
CA ILE A 94 -2.23 -0.96 -7.81
C ILE A 94 -2.42 -2.17 -8.73
N TRP A 95 -1.87 -3.31 -8.34
CA TRP A 95 -1.90 -4.53 -9.16
C TRP A 95 -3.29 -5.16 -9.24
N SER A 96 -3.98 -5.25 -8.10
CA SER A 96 -5.32 -5.84 -8.05
C SER A 96 -6.34 -5.02 -8.82
N ASN A 97 -6.25 -3.69 -8.81
CA ASN A 97 -7.07 -2.84 -9.66
C ASN A 97 -6.78 -3.06 -11.15
N CYS A 98 -5.49 -3.17 -11.51
CA CYS A 98 -5.09 -3.46 -12.89
C CYS A 98 -5.73 -4.77 -13.38
N CYS A 99 -5.55 -5.86 -12.64
CA CYS A 99 -6.14 -7.16 -13.00
C CYS A 99 -7.68 -7.18 -12.96
N THR A 100 -8.30 -6.32 -12.16
CA THR A 100 -9.77 -6.24 -12.07
C THR A 100 -10.34 -5.49 -13.27
N PHE A 101 -9.69 -4.42 -13.71
CA PHE A 101 -10.15 -3.61 -14.84
C PHE A 101 -9.75 -4.21 -16.19
N ASN A 102 -8.52 -4.74 -16.28
CA ASN A 102 -7.92 -5.27 -17.50
C ASN A 102 -8.03 -6.82 -17.51
N PRO A 103 -8.79 -7.41 -18.46
CA PRO A 103 -8.92 -8.88 -18.56
C PRO A 103 -7.60 -9.58 -18.91
N PRO A 104 -7.41 -10.89 -18.64
CA PRO A 104 -6.15 -11.60 -18.86
C PRO A 104 -5.60 -11.62 -20.30
N ALA A 105 -6.38 -11.16 -21.28
CA ALA A 105 -6.00 -11.07 -22.68
C ALA A 105 -5.37 -9.72 -23.06
N THR A 106 -5.32 -8.75 -22.13
CA THR A 106 -4.62 -7.48 -22.33
C THR A 106 -3.19 -7.57 -21.81
N VAL A 107 -2.29 -6.80 -22.41
CA VAL A 107 -0.85 -6.75 -22.04
C VAL A 107 -0.62 -6.04 -20.70
N PHE A 108 -1.70 -5.61 -20.04
CA PHE A 108 -1.73 -4.82 -18.81
C PHE A 108 -2.65 -5.51 -17.82
#